data_AF-A0A1C4D0G2-F1
#
_entry.id   AF-A0A1C4D0G2-F1
#
_cell.length_a   1.000
_cell.length_b   1.000
_cell.length_c   1.000
_cell.angle_alpha   90.00
_cell.angle_beta   90.00
_cell.angle_gamma   90.00
#
_symmetry.space_group_name_H-M   'P 1'
#
loop_
_entity.id
_entity.type
_entity.pdbx_description
1 polymer ?
#
loop_
_entity_poly.entity_id
_entity_poly.type
_entity_poly.pdbx_seq_one_letter_code
_entity_poly.pdbx_strand_id
1 'polypeptide(L)'
;MIKFLYINLFIILLPYVAYASDINLAKNNYYMLMKDNLSEQLLQTKEGKLLVTELDNLIFLNQDKIVLWGCDFKQIKESWEDINKQLNQSGFFKDYDNELKKYHLTFRNFIKVYTNNRNSLSNICNSSDHMNIILLDNNNLMIPYEGELIFFKRLSEEQENNINNYHNNVKCLETKRVDMDITDICYYQNMTILDVYNAMSFEPSNLFRKKIKIGEDFSSIYEDDDMKVEVEYKWKGKNKLEIVQYFDGGVTYYTFVNQENRTKLITKLSPD
;
A
#
# COMPACT_ATOMS: atom_id res chain seq x y z
N MET A 1 24.93 -2.19 -64.90
CA MET A 1 25.51 -2.94 -63.75
C MET A 1 26.27 -1.93 -62.91
N ILE A 2 25.93 -1.57 -61.68
CA ILE A 2 25.00 -2.05 -60.67
C ILE A 2 24.47 -0.76 -60.00
N LYS A 3 23.21 -0.43 -60.28
CA LYS A 3 22.35 0.18 -59.25
C LYS A 3 22.08 -0.94 -58.25
N PHE A 4 21.97 -0.61 -56.96
CA PHE A 4 21.85 -1.51 -55.79
C PHE A 4 23.17 -1.85 -55.10
N LEU A 5 23.75 -0.91 -54.35
CA LEU A 5 24.50 -1.26 -53.12
C LEU A 5 24.88 -0.08 -52.21
N TYR A 6 24.09 1.00 -52.13
CA TYR A 6 24.39 2.08 -51.16
C TYR A 6 23.14 2.73 -50.55
N ILE A 7 22.11 1.94 -50.24
CA ILE A 7 20.94 2.40 -49.44
C ILE A 7 20.67 1.50 -48.21
N ASN A 8 21.47 0.45 -47.97
CA ASN A 8 21.22 -0.50 -46.87
C ASN A 8 22.20 -0.42 -45.69
N LEU A 9 22.91 0.69 -45.48
CA LEU A 9 23.84 0.81 -44.36
C LEU A 9 23.65 2.09 -43.50
N PHE A 10 22.40 2.52 -43.32
CA PHE A 10 22.05 3.59 -42.37
C PHE A 10 20.76 3.31 -41.57
N ILE A 11 20.44 2.04 -41.33
CA ILE A 11 19.33 1.62 -40.44
C ILE A 11 19.83 0.90 -39.17
N ILE A 12 21.14 0.79 -38.95
CA ILE A 12 21.72 0.05 -37.79
C ILE A 12 22.32 1.00 -36.73
N LEU A 13 21.88 2.27 -36.68
CA LEU A 13 22.24 3.22 -35.61
C LEU A 13 21.04 4.01 -35.10
N LEU A 14 19.84 3.43 -35.16
CA LEU A 14 18.85 3.78 -34.15
C LEU A 14 19.22 2.97 -32.91
N PRO A 15 19.53 3.58 -31.77
CA PRO A 15 19.44 2.83 -30.53
C PRO A 15 18.05 2.23 -30.56
N TYR A 16 17.97 0.92 -30.38
CA TYR A 16 16.82 0.32 -29.75
C TYR A 16 16.68 1.03 -28.40
N VAL A 17 16.09 2.23 -28.41
CA VAL A 17 15.23 2.62 -27.33
C VAL A 17 14.16 1.55 -27.44
N ALA A 18 14.37 0.45 -26.72
CA ALA A 18 13.27 -0.22 -26.12
C ALA A 18 12.51 0.91 -25.44
N TYR A 19 11.50 1.44 -26.12
CA TYR A 19 10.31 1.80 -25.40
C TYR A 19 10.02 0.54 -24.62
N ALA A 20 10.38 0.56 -23.33
CA ALA A 20 9.63 -0.19 -22.36
C ALA A 20 8.21 0.24 -22.65
N SER A 21 7.54 -0.58 -23.45
CA SER A 21 6.12 -0.61 -23.46
C SER A 21 5.81 -1.08 -22.05
N ASP A 22 5.76 -0.15 -21.10
CA ASP A 22 4.89 -0.23 -19.95
C ASP A 22 3.47 -0.22 -20.52
N ILE A 23 3.15 -1.30 -21.25
CA ILE A 23 1.81 -1.82 -21.41
C ILE A 23 1.48 -2.18 -19.98
N ASN A 24 0.91 -1.20 -19.32
CA ASN A 24 0.59 -1.13 -17.91
C ASN A 24 -0.52 -2.15 -17.61
N LEU A 25 -0.13 -3.42 -17.62
CA LEU A 25 -0.90 -4.53 -17.12
C LEU A 25 -0.51 -4.66 -15.64
N ALA A 26 -1.30 -4.00 -14.79
CA ALA A 26 -1.29 -3.99 -13.31
C ALA A 26 -0.72 -2.76 -12.59
N LYS A 27 -1.23 -1.54 -12.86
CA LYS A 27 -1.17 -0.46 -11.85
C LYS A 27 -2.15 -0.79 -10.73
N ASN A 28 -1.62 -1.21 -9.58
CA ASN A 28 -2.40 -1.34 -8.35
C ASN A 28 -2.77 0.06 -7.85
N ASN A 29 -3.99 0.21 -7.33
CA ASN A 29 -4.37 1.42 -6.60
C ASN A 29 -4.14 1.17 -5.11
N TYR A 30 -3.66 2.17 -4.40
CA TYR A 30 -3.34 2.05 -2.98
C TYR A 30 -4.21 2.99 -2.17
N TYR A 31 -4.73 2.49 -1.06
CA TYR A 31 -5.67 3.19 -0.21
C TYR A 31 -5.17 3.18 1.23
N MET A 32 -5.19 4.35 1.87
CA MET A 32 -4.77 4.54 3.24
C MET A 32 -5.97 4.90 4.11
N LEU A 33 -6.06 4.29 5.28
CA LEU A 33 -7.13 4.51 6.24
C LEU A 33 -7.15 5.98 6.71
N MET A 34 -8.33 6.60 6.69
CA MET A 34 -8.55 7.94 7.23
C MET A 34 -8.81 7.88 8.73
N LYS A 35 -7.74 7.77 9.53
CA LYS A 35 -7.82 7.59 10.99
C LYS A 35 -8.62 8.70 11.70
N ASP A 36 -8.56 9.93 11.19
CA ASP A 36 -9.28 11.09 11.75
C ASP A 36 -10.81 10.95 11.66
N ASN A 37 -11.32 10.02 10.83
CA ASN A 37 -12.76 9.78 10.66
C ASN A 37 -13.28 8.62 11.54
N LEU A 38 -12.41 7.93 12.28
CA LEU A 38 -12.79 6.81 13.13
C LEU A 38 -13.40 7.33 14.44
N SER A 39 -14.45 6.66 14.93
CA SER A 39 -15.01 7.02 16.22
C SER A 39 -14.08 6.59 17.37
N GLU A 40 -14.09 7.35 18.46
CA GLU A 40 -13.41 6.93 19.69
C GLU A 40 -13.97 5.61 20.23
N GLN A 41 -15.26 5.34 20.00
CA GLN A 41 -15.92 4.12 20.46
C GLN A 41 -15.37 2.89 19.74
N LEU A 42 -15.15 2.96 18.43
CA LEU A 42 -14.51 1.89 17.65
C LEU A 42 -13.08 1.65 18.13
N LEU A 43 -12.33 2.73 18.42
CA LEU A 43 -10.95 2.63 18.91
C LEU A 43 -10.82 2.12 20.35
N GLN A 44 -11.93 2.07 21.11
CA GLN A 44 -11.94 1.56 22.48
C GLN A 44 -12.14 0.03 22.56
N THR A 45 -12.62 -0.62 21.50
CA THR A 45 -12.77 -2.08 21.48
C THR A 45 -11.49 -2.75 20.97
N LYS A 46 -11.21 -3.97 21.46
CA LYS A 46 -10.05 -4.74 21.02
C LYS A 46 -10.18 -5.09 19.53
N GLU A 47 -11.39 -5.42 19.11
CA GLU A 47 -11.77 -5.75 17.76
C GLU A 47 -11.58 -4.53 16.83
N GLY A 48 -12.02 -3.34 17.24
CA GLY A 48 -11.84 -2.11 16.45
C GLY A 48 -10.39 -1.63 16.37
N LYS A 49 -9.57 -1.84 17.41
CA LYS A 49 -8.11 -1.61 17.31
C LYS A 49 -7.43 -2.58 16.34
N LEU A 50 -7.79 -3.86 16.40
CA LEU A 50 -7.28 -4.88 15.48
C LEU A 50 -7.69 -4.55 14.04
N LEU A 51 -8.95 -4.17 13.84
CA LEU A 51 -9.52 -3.72 12.58
C LEU A 51 -8.69 -2.59 11.96
N VAL A 52 -8.42 -1.54 12.71
CA VAL A 52 -7.64 -0.38 12.24
C VAL A 52 -6.21 -0.76 11.87
N THR A 53 -5.61 -1.70 12.62
CA THR A 53 -4.26 -2.20 12.34
C THR A 53 -4.23 -3.04 11.06
N GLU A 54 -5.21 -3.92 10.87
CA GLU A 54 -5.33 -4.77 9.68
C GLU A 54 -5.75 -3.99 8.43
N LEU A 55 -6.47 -2.88 8.61
CA LEU A 55 -6.95 -1.99 7.54
C LEU A 55 -6.00 -0.84 7.24
N ASP A 56 -4.85 -0.70 7.89
CA ASP A 56 -4.06 0.54 7.80
C ASP A 56 -3.65 0.86 6.34
N ASN A 57 -3.38 -0.20 5.56
CA ASN A 57 -3.17 -0.11 4.12
C ASN A 57 -4.03 -1.14 3.38
N LEU A 58 -4.90 -0.67 2.47
CA LEU A 58 -5.68 -1.51 1.57
C LEU A 58 -5.11 -1.43 0.15
N ILE A 59 -4.69 -2.58 -0.38
CA ILE A 59 -4.18 -2.69 -1.74
C ILE A 59 -5.30 -3.17 -2.66
N PHE A 60 -5.55 -2.40 -3.72
CA PHE A 60 -6.60 -2.68 -4.70
C PHE A 60 -5.97 -3.13 -6.01
N LEU A 61 -6.05 -4.44 -6.27
CA LEU A 61 -5.39 -5.09 -7.40
C LEU A 61 -6.25 -4.99 -8.66
N ASN A 62 -5.69 -4.46 -9.74
CA ASN A 62 -6.22 -4.56 -11.11
C ASN A 62 -7.67 -4.11 -11.35
N GLN A 63 -8.19 -3.20 -10.52
CA GLN A 63 -9.52 -2.56 -10.65
C GLN A 63 -10.78 -3.45 -10.55
N ASP A 64 -10.63 -4.77 -10.63
CA ASP A 64 -11.75 -5.72 -10.67
C ASP A 64 -11.89 -6.59 -9.40
N LYS A 65 -10.83 -6.67 -8.57
CA LYS A 65 -10.78 -7.56 -7.40
C LYS A 65 -10.17 -6.88 -6.17
N ILE A 66 -10.89 -6.90 -5.05
CA ILE A 66 -10.34 -6.50 -3.74
C ILE A 66 -10.11 -7.75 -2.93
N VAL A 67 -8.98 -7.82 -2.23
CA VAL A 67 -8.76 -8.81 -1.18
C VAL A 67 -8.71 -8.06 0.14
N LEU A 68 -9.62 -8.39 1.05
CA LEU A 68 -9.66 -7.81 2.39
C LEU A 68 -10.01 -8.90 3.41
N TRP A 69 -9.17 -9.07 4.43
CA TRP A 69 -9.22 -10.17 5.41
C TRP A 69 -9.37 -11.57 4.80
N GLY A 70 -8.68 -11.81 3.69
CA GLY A 70 -8.78 -13.06 2.94
C GLY A 70 -10.11 -13.27 2.21
N CYS A 71 -10.96 -12.24 2.14
CA CYS A 71 -12.19 -12.24 1.36
C CYS A 71 -11.96 -11.58 0.00
N ASP A 72 -12.43 -12.25 -1.04
CA ASP A 72 -12.41 -11.74 -2.40
C ASP A 72 -13.69 -10.94 -2.67
N PHE A 73 -13.55 -9.65 -2.99
CA PHE A 73 -14.66 -8.81 -3.41
C PHE A 73 -14.65 -8.65 -4.92
N LYS A 74 -15.82 -8.84 -5.51
CA LYS A 74 -16.04 -8.68 -6.94
C LYS A 74 -16.79 -7.38 -7.19
N GLN A 75 -16.35 -6.63 -8.19
CA GLN A 75 -17.09 -5.47 -8.66
C GLN A 75 -18.46 -5.90 -9.21
N ILE A 76 -19.51 -5.23 -8.77
CA ILE A 76 -20.78 -5.23 -9.51
C ILE A 76 -20.63 -4.22 -10.65
N LYS A 77 -20.64 -4.73 -11.89
CA LYS A 77 -20.51 -3.91 -13.12
C LYS A 77 -21.87 -3.45 -13.58
N GLU A 78 -22.46 -2.49 -12.88
CA GLU A 78 -23.85 -2.15 -13.18
C GLU A 78 -24.15 -0.65 -12.98
N SER A 79 -25.30 -0.23 -13.52
CA SER A 79 -25.77 1.15 -13.55
C SER A 79 -26.03 1.70 -12.13
N TRP A 80 -26.32 3.00 -12.03
CA TRP A 80 -26.67 3.60 -10.73
C TRP A 80 -27.88 2.91 -10.09
N GLU A 81 -28.85 2.48 -10.90
CA GLU A 81 -30.04 1.74 -10.46
C GLU A 81 -29.67 0.42 -9.76
N ASP A 82 -28.66 -0.26 -10.29
CA ASP A 82 -28.23 -1.56 -9.80
C ASP A 82 -27.43 -1.46 -8.49
N ILE A 83 -26.56 -0.44 -8.38
CA ILE A 83 -25.90 -0.08 -7.12
C ILE A 83 -26.95 0.14 -6.02
N ASN A 84 -27.97 0.94 -6.32
CA ASN A 84 -29.04 1.22 -5.37
C ASN A 84 -29.84 -0.03 -5.01
N LYS A 85 -30.17 -0.87 -5.99
CA LYS A 85 -30.88 -2.12 -5.74
C LYS A 85 -30.09 -3.01 -4.78
N GLN A 86 -28.79 -3.17 -5.02
CA GLN A 86 -27.90 -3.96 -4.15
C GLN A 86 -27.85 -3.41 -2.72
N LEU A 87 -27.59 -2.11 -2.56
CA LEU A 87 -27.48 -1.49 -1.25
C LEU A 87 -28.83 -1.46 -0.50
N ASN A 88 -29.95 -1.35 -1.21
CA ASN A 88 -31.28 -1.49 -0.60
C ASN A 88 -31.54 -2.92 -0.14
N GLN A 89 -31.18 -3.93 -0.93
CA GLN A 89 -31.35 -5.34 -0.58
C GLN A 89 -30.53 -5.73 0.66
N SER A 90 -29.37 -5.11 0.86
CA SER A 90 -28.54 -5.34 2.06
C SER A 90 -28.97 -4.52 3.28
N GLY A 91 -30.03 -3.72 3.19
CA GLY A 91 -30.45 -2.83 4.29
C GLY A 91 -29.53 -1.63 4.53
N PHE A 92 -28.50 -1.42 3.69
CA PHE A 92 -27.43 -0.44 3.93
C PHE A 92 -27.95 0.97 4.21
N PHE A 93 -28.89 1.47 3.39
CA PHE A 93 -29.43 2.81 3.58
C PHE A 93 -30.22 2.97 4.88
N LYS A 94 -30.84 1.89 5.36
CA LYS A 94 -31.58 1.90 6.63
C LYS A 94 -30.61 1.86 7.82
N ASP A 95 -29.62 0.99 7.75
CA ASP A 95 -28.70 0.73 8.86
C ASP A 95 -27.69 1.87 9.05
N TYR A 96 -27.33 2.59 7.97
CA TYR A 96 -26.32 3.64 7.97
C TYR A 96 -26.88 5.06 7.67
N ASP A 97 -28.21 5.27 7.73
CA ASP A 97 -28.85 6.58 7.42
C ASP A 97 -28.22 7.76 8.19
N ASN A 98 -27.96 7.57 9.48
CA ASN A 98 -27.37 8.62 10.33
C ASN A 98 -25.92 8.94 9.93
N GLU A 99 -25.10 7.92 9.66
CA GLU A 99 -23.72 8.13 9.22
C GLU A 99 -23.67 8.76 7.82
N LEU A 100 -24.55 8.34 6.91
CA LEU A 100 -24.66 8.97 5.59
C LEU A 100 -24.98 10.47 5.70
N LYS A 101 -25.91 10.85 6.59
CA LYS A 101 -26.23 12.27 6.86
C LYS A 101 -25.04 13.03 7.45
N LYS A 102 -24.33 12.44 8.42
CA LYS A 102 -23.14 13.03 9.06
C LYS A 102 -22.06 13.39 8.06
N TYR A 103 -21.83 12.55 7.04
CA TYR A 103 -20.85 12.80 5.99
C TYR A 103 -21.42 13.46 4.73
N HIS A 104 -22.68 13.89 4.75
CA HIS A 104 -23.40 14.46 3.61
C HIS A 104 -23.36 13.59 2.34
N LEU A 105 -23.39 12.26 2.53
CA LEU A 105 -23.36 11.29 1.45
C LEU A 105 -24.78 10.97 0.98
N THR A 106 -24.91 10.88 -0.34
CA THR A 106 -26.11 10.46 -1.04
C THR A 106 -25.77 9.34 -2.01
N PHE A 107 -26.79 8.67 -2.54
CA PHE A 107 -26.61 7.65 -3.58
C PHE A 107 -25.78 8.13 -4.79
N ARG A 108 -25.75 9.46 -5.06
CA ARG A 108 -25.05 10.03 -6.23
C ARG A 108 -23.54 9.98 -6.06
N ASN A 109 -23.08 9.87 -4.81
CA ASN A 109 -21.68 9.78 -4.51
C ASN A 109 -21.13 8.37 -4.77
N PHE A 110 -21.98 7.36 -5.00
CA PHE A 110 -21.55 5.97 -5.14
C PHE A 110 -21.30 5.62 -6.60
N ILE A 111 -20.04 5.37 -6.94
CA ILE A 111 -19.60 5.07 -8.31
C ILE A 111 -19.53 3.56 -8.56
N LYS A 112 -19.05 2.79 -7.58
CA LYS A 112 -18.96 1.32 -7.67
C LYS A 112 -19.23 0.70 -6.32
N VAL A 113 -19.77 -0.51 -6.33
CA VAL A 113 -19.88 -1.38 -5.16
C VAL A 113 -19.16 -2.69 -5.47
N TYR A 114 -18.33 -3.12 -4.53
CA TYR A 114 -17.70 -4.43 -4.53
C TYR A 114 -18.33 -5.25 -3.42
N THR A 115 -18.83 -6.42 -3.79
CA THR A 115 -19.51 -7.33 -2.87
C THR A 115 -18.66 -8.58 -2.68
N ASN A 116 -18.66 -9.10 -1.47
CA ASN A 116 -17.95 -10.32 -1.13
C ASN A 116 -18.43 -11.51 -1.99
N ASN A 117 -17.49 -12.25 -2.57
CA ASN A 117 -17.76 -13.49 -3.29
C ASN A 117 -17.99 -14.62 -2.27
N ARG A 118 -19.26 -14.96 -2.05
CA ARG A 118 -19.75 -15.97 -1.08
C ARG A 118 -19.22 -17.40 -1.27
N ASN A 119 -18.42 -17.66 -2.31
CA ASN A 119 -17.74 -18.94 -2.52
C ASN A 119 -16.34 -19.02 -1.85
N SER A 120 -16.03 -18.08 -0.95
CA SER A 120 -14.81 -18.11 -0.14
C SER A 120 -14.87 -19.20 0.94
N LEU A 121 -13.79 -19.95 1.11
CA LEU A 121 -13.63 -20.97 2.17
C LEU A 121 -13.48 -20.37 3.57
N SER A 122 -13.39 -19.04 3.71
CA SER A 122 -13.16 -18.38 5.00
C SER A 122 -14.46 -18.08 5.75
N ASN A 123 -14.55 -18.55 7.00
CA ASN A 123 -15.68 -18.29 7.90
C ASN A 123 -15.91 -16.79 8.14
N ILE A 124 -14.85 -15.96 8.14
CA ILE A 124 -14.93 -14.50 8.31
C ILE A 124 -15.71 -13.87 7.15
N CYS A 125 -15.48 -14.38 5.93
CA CYS A 125 -16.19 -13.92 4.74
C CYS A 125 -17.67 -14.32 4.77
N ASN A 126 -17.99 -15.43 5.42
CA ASN A 126 -19.35 -15.94 5.49
C ASN A 126 -20.14 -15.40 6.70
N SER A 127 -19.47 -14.90 7.75
CA SER A 127 -20.13 -14.23 8.88
C SER A 127 -20.37 -12.74 8.63
N SER A 128 -19.63 -12.14 7.71
CA SER A 128 -19.72 -10.73 7.33
C SER A 128 -20.72 -10.53 6.19
N ASP A 129 -21.97 -10.98 6.39
CA ASP A 129 -22.99 -11.21 5.35
C ASP A 129 -23.31 -10.00 4.43
N HIS A 130 -22.83 -8.80 4.76
CA HIS A 130 -23.14 -7.57 4.04
C HIS A 130 -21.97 -6.59 3.93
N MET A 131 -20.72 -7.01 4.15
CA MET A 131 -19.60 -6.10 3.96
C MET A 131 -19.50 -5.75 2.47
N ASN A 132 -19.73 -4.48 2.16
CA ASN A 132 -19.60 -3.90 0.84
C ASN A 132 -18.41 -2.96 0.86
N ILE A 133 -17.63 -2.91 -0.22
CA ILE A 133 -16.66 -1.85 -0.42
C ILE A 133 -17.26 -0.90 -1.44
N ILE A 134 -17.39 0.38 -1.10
CA ILE A 134 -18.08 1.37 -1.92
C ILE A 134 -17.05 2.39 -2.40
N LEU A 135 -16.90 2.54 -3.72
CA LEU A 135 -16.09 3.60 -4.33
C LEU A 135 -16.91 4.86 -4.47
N LEU A 136 -16.39 5.96 -3.95
CA LEU A 136 -16.99 7.28 -3.99
C LEU A 136 -16.53 8.09 -5.22
N ASP A 137 -17.29 9.12 -5.57
CA ASP A 137 -17.02 10.06 -6.68
C ASP A 137 -15.72 10.86 -6.54
N ASN A 138 -15.22 11.01 -5.31
CA ASN A 138 -13.93 11.60 -4.99
C ASN A 138 -12.77 10.59 -5.02
N ASN A 139 -12.98 9.38 -5.54
CA ASN A 139 -12.05 8.25 -5.57
C ASN A 139 -11.64 7.69 -4.20
N ASN A 140 -12.35 8.00 -3.12
CA ASN A 140 -12.15 7.33 -1.84
C ASN A 140 -12.97 6.04 -1.75
N LEU A 141 -12.52 5.09 -0.93
CA LEU A 141 -13.31 3.92 -0.57
C LEU A 141 -14.02 4.15 0.76
N MET A 142 -15.16 3.50 0.89
CA MET A 142 -15.96 3.48 2.11
C MET A 142 -16.38 2.03 2.39
N ILE A 143 -16.19 1.60 3.64
CA ILE A 143 -16.56 0.26 4.11
C ILE A 143 -17.51 0.44 5.30
N PRO A 144 -18.77 -0.04 5.22
CA PRO A 144 -19.65 -0.13 6.37
C PRO A 144 -19.21 -1.25 7.30
N TYR A 145 -19.03 -0.94 8.58
CA TYR A 145 -18.61 -1.91 9.60
C TYR A 145 -19.23 -1.53 10.95
N GLU A 146 -19.92 -2.48 11.59
CA GLU A 146 -20.51 -2.33 12.94
C GLU A 146 -21.29 -1.01 13.19
N GLY A 147 -22.03 -0.52 12.18
CA GLY A 147 -22.82 0.71 12.30
C GLY A 147 -22.04 2.00 12.02
N GLU A 148 -20.77 1.90 11.65
CA GLU A 148 -19.93 3.02 11.23
C GLU A 148 -19.51 2.94 9.75
N LEU A 149 -19.13 4.09 9.18
CA LEU A 149 -18.55 4.18 7.84
C LEU A 149 -17.05 4.44 7.94
N ILE A 150 -16.25 3.45 7.52
CA ILE A 150 -14.78 3.52 7.53
C ILE A 150 -14.31 4.03 6.16
N PHE A 151 -13.51 5.09 6.15
CA PHE A 151 -13.06 5.74 4.92
C PHE A 151 -11.60 5.48 4.62
N PHE A 152 -11.30 5.31 3.34
CA PHE A 152 -9.94 5.20 2.84
C PHE A 152 -9.69 6.20 1.73
N LYS A 153 -8.57 6.90 1.84
CA LYS A 153 -8.12 7.85 0.83
C LYS A 153 -7.20 7.16 -0.16
N ARG A 154 -7.44 7.35 -1.46
CA ARG A 154 -6.52 6.89 -2.49
C ARG A 154 -5.21 7.68 -2.41
N LEU A 155 -4.08 6.97 -2.52
CA LEU A 155 -2.78 7.61 -2.62
C LEU A 155 -2.66 8.41 -3.92
N SER A 156 -1.77 9.41 -3.92
CA SER A 156 -1.46 10.16 -5.13
C SER A 156 -0.80 9.27 -6.18
N GLU A 157 -0.93 9.61 -7.46
CA GLU A 157 -0.30 8.84 -8.55
C GLU A 157 1.22 8.71 -8.37
N GLU A 158 1.89 9.73 -7.84
CA GLU A 158 3.33 9.69 -7.53
C GLU A 158 3.63 8.61 -6.48
N GLN A 159 2.86 8.56 -5.39
CA GLN A 159 3.03 7.55 -4.35
C GLN A 159 2.73 6.13 -4.87
N GLU A 160 1.64 5.96 -5.63
CA GLU A 160 1.31 4.67 -6.24
C GLU A 160 2.42 4.20 -7.19
N ASN A 161 2.96 5.10 -8.02
CA ASN A 161 4.07 4.77 -8.90
C ASN A 161 5.33 4.37 -8.12
N ASN A 162 5.64 5.07 -7.03
CA ASN A 162 6.79 4.74 -6.19
C ASN A 162 6.67 3.35 -5.53
N ILE A 163 5.48 3.00 -5.03
CA ILE A 163 5.23 1.67 -4.45
C ILE A 163 5.30 0.58 -5.52
N ASN A 164 4.66 0.80 -6.68
CA ASN A 164 4.74 -0.14 -7.80
C ASN A 164 6.20 -0.34 -8.24
N ASN A 165 6.99 0.73 -8.35
CA ASN A 165 8.42 0.66 -8.66
C ASN A 165 9.22 -0.08 -7.58
N TYR A 166 8.90 0.11 -6.31
CA TYR A 166 9.54 -0.61 -5.20
C TYR A 166 9.40 -2.13 -5.38
N HIS A 167 8.21 -2.62 -5.72
CA HIS A 167 7.98 -4.05 -5.96
C HIS A 167 8.54 -4.56 -7.29
N ASN A 168 8.50 -3.75 -8.35
CA ASN A 168 8.90 -4.18 -9.69
C ASN A 168 10.42 -4.10 -9.92
N ASN A 169 11.10 -3.17 -9.26
CA ASN A 169 12.52 -2.87 -9.49
C ASN A 169 13.45 -3.47 -8.43
N VAL A 170 12.91 -4.28 -7.52
CA VAL A 170 13.70 -4.93 -6.46
C VAL A 170 14.42 -6.18 -6.99
N LYS A 171 15.69 -6.29 -6.64
CA LYS A 171 16.47 -7.52 -6.74
C LYS A 171 17.16 -7.79 -5.43
N CYS A 172 16.70 -8.81 -4.71
CA CYS A 172 17.33 -9.26 -3.48
C CYS A 172 18.37 -10.35 -3.77
N LEU A 173 19.52 -10.24 -3.09
CA LEU A 173 20.52 -11.31 -3.02
C LEU A 173 20.07 -12.35 -1.97
N GLU A 174 20.74 -13.50 -1.95
CA GLU A 174 20.49 -14.53 -0.95
C GLU A 174 20.61 -13.98 0.48
N THR A 175 19.59 -14.28 1.29
CA THR A 175 19.55 -14.02 2.72
C THR A 175 20.70 -14.75 3.40
N LYS A 176 21.52 -14.01 4.14
CA LYS A 176 22.59 -14.60 4.95
C LYS A 176 22.10 -14.77 6.37
N ARG A 177 22.29 -15.96 6.92
CA ARG A 177 22.03 -16.24 8.33
C ARG A 177 23.35 -16.58 9.02
N VAL A 178 23.66 -15.87 10.09
CA VAL A 178 24.81 -16.14 10.95
C VAL A 178 24.28 -16.15 12.37
N ASP A 179 24.38 -17.29 13.05
CA ASP A 179 23.70 -17.53 14.33
C ASP A 179 22.18 -17.23 14.25
N MET A 180 21.69 -16.29 15.06
CA MET A 180 20.31 -15.81 15.02
C MET A 180 20.12 -14.58 14.13
N ASP A 181 21.21 -13.98 13.64
CA ASP A 181 21.16 -12.81 12.78
C ASP A 181 20.73 -13.18 11.36
N ILE A 182 19.82 -12.39 10.81
CA ILE A 182 19.37 -12.48 9.42
C ILE A 182 19.78 -11.19 8.70
N THR A 183 20.46 -11.31 7.56
CA THR A 183 20.85 -10.16 6.73
C THR A 183 20.33 -10.34 5.32
N ASP A 184 19.54 -9.36 4.87
CA ASP A 184 19.03 -9.25 3.51
C ASP A 184 19.67 -8.07 2.79
N ILE A 185 19.97 -8.26 1.51
CA ILE A 185 20.56 -7.21 0.67
C ILE A 185 19.72 -7.11 -0.61
N CYS A 186 19.02 -5.99 -0.78
CA CYS A 186 18.20 -5.72 -1.95
C CYS A 186 18.70 -4.48 -2.71
N TYR A 187 18.51 -4.50 -4.02
CA TYR A 187 18.83 -3.38 -4.91
C TYR A 187 17.55 -2.93 -5.61
N TYR A 188 17.24 -1.64 -5.53
CA TYR A 188 16.08 -1.01 -6.15
C TYR A 188 16.55 -0.11 -7.29
N GLN A 189 16.29 -0.53 -8.54
CA GLN A 189 16.71 0.22 -9.73
C GLN A 189 15.85 1.47 -9.92
N ASN A 190 16.48 2.55 -10.38
CA ASN A 190 15.86 3.86 -10.68
C ASN A 190 15.09 4.47 -9.49
N MET A 191 15.49 4.16 -8.26
CA MET A 191 14.88 4.70 -7.04
C MET A 191 15.93 5.34 -6.14
N THR A 192 15.60 6.49 -5.59
CA THR A 192 16.40 7.18 -4.57
C THR A 192 16.17 6.56 -3.18
N ILE A 193 16.98 6.95 -2.20
CA ILE A 193 16.79 6.53 -0.80
C ILE A 193 15.39 6.92 -0.30
N LEU A 194 14.93 8.12 -0.63
CA LEU A 194 13.60 8.58 -0.20
C LEU A 194 12.48 7.79 -0.89
N ASP A 195 12.64 7.43 -2.17
CA ASP A 195 11.61 6.65 -2.88
C ASP A 195 11.44 5.27 -2.24
N VAL A 196 12.56 4.58 -1.95
CA VAL A 196 12.54 3.28 -1.28
C VAL A 196 11.98 3.42 0.14
N TYR A 197 12.46 4.39 0.92
CA TYR A 197 11.98 4.63 2.28
C TYR A 197 10.47 4.91 2.33
N ASN A 198 9.98 5.79 1.47
CA ASN A 198 8.57 6.15 1.41
C ASN A 198 7.72 4.97 0.96
N ALA A 199 8.16 4.17 -0.02
CA ALA A 199 7.44 2.97 -0.43
C ALA A 199 7.37 1.95 0.73
N MET A 200 8.48 1.73 1.44
CA MET A 200 8.51 0.84 2.60
C MET A 200 7.59 1.30 3.74
N SER A 201 7.31 2.60 3.88
CA SER A 201 6.38 3.12 4.89
C SER A 201 4.92 2.70 4.70
N PHE A 202 4.56 2.23 3.49
CA PHE A 202 3.23 1.67 3.20
C PHE A 202 3.14 0.16 3.46
N GLU A 203 4.25 -0.50 3.79
CA GLU A 203 4.23 -1.91 4.18
C GLU A 203 3.99 -2.03 5.69
N PRO A 204 2.89 -2.66 6.14
CA PRO A 204 2.55 -2.74 7.56
C PRO A 204 3.62 -3.40 8.44
N SER A 205 4.44 -4.28 7.85
CA SER A 205 5.54 -4.95 8.56
C SER A 205 6.72 -4.02 8.86
N ASN A 206 6.78 -2.82 8.28
CA ASN A 206 7.87 -1.86 8.47
C ASN A 206 7.45 -0.71 9.39
N LEU A 207 8.32 -0.32 10.31
CA LEU A 207 8.08 0.80 11.24
C LEU A 207 8.70 2.11 10.75
N PHE A 208 8.26 2.60 9.57
CA PHE A 208 8.72 3.88 9.00
C PHE A 208 7.64 4.96 9.08
N ARG A 209 7.34 5.44 10.28
CA ARG A 209 6.19 6.35 10.54
C ARG A 209 6.47 7.84 10.32
N LYS A 210 7.75 8.23 10.20
CA LYS A 210 8.14 9.64 10.08
C LYS A 210 8.55 9.96 8.66
N LYS A 211 8.13 11.13 8.16
CA LYS A 211 8.70 11.69 6.94
C LYS A 211 10.13 12.14 7.24
N ILE A 212 11.06 11.72 6.39
CA ILE A 212 12.48 12.07 6.54
C ILE A 212 12.90 13.08 5.48
N LYS A 213 13.90 13.88 5.79
CA LYS A 213 14.57 14.78 4.85
C LYS A 213 16.03 14.38 4.73
N ILE A 214 16.59 14.57 3.54
CA ILE A 214 17.98 14.23 3.26
C ILE A 214 18.90 15.08 4.14
N GLY A 215 19.79 14.42 4.87
CA GLY A 215 20.83 15.08 5.68
C GLY A 215 20.36 15.54 7.07
N GLU A 216 19.11 15.27 7.45
CA GLU A 216 18.59 15.57 8.78
C GLU A 216 18.61 14.31 9.65
N ASP A 217 19.50 14.30 10.64
CA ASP A 217 19.55 13.25 11.67
C ASP A 217 18.49 13.53 12.73
N PHE A 218 17.80 12.49 13.18
CA PHE A 218 16.84 12.60 14.28
C PHE A 218 16.58 11.23 14.92
N SER A 219 15.93 11.25 16.07
CA SER A 219 15.37 10.06 16.70
C SER A 219 13.89 10.25 16.99
N SER A 220 13.16 9.14 17.08
CA SER A 220 11.75 9.12 17.45
C SER A 220 11.48 7.90 18.30
N ILE A 221 10.56 8.04 19.25
CA ILE A 221 10.00 6.91 19.99
C ILE A 221 8.59 6.68 19.44
N TYR A 222 8.27 5.43 19.13
CA TYR A 222 6.92 4.98 18.82
C TYR A 222 6.41 4.21 20.03
N GLU A 223 5.33 4.71 20.63
CA GLU A 223 4.64 4.06 21.74
C GLU A 223 3.33 3.51 21.19
N ASP A 224 3.29 2.18 21.05
CA ASP A 224 2.05 1.43 20.81
C ASP A 224 1.65 0.72 22.12
N ASP A 225 0.37 0.33 22.24
CA ASP A 225 -0.20 -0.23 23.47
C ASP A 225 0.63 -1.37 24.10
N ASP A 226 1.25 -2.21 23.27
CA ASP A 226 2.03 -3.38 23.68
C ASP A 226 3.50 -3.36 23.21
N MET A 227 3.97 -2.25 22.61
CA MET A 227 5.31 -2.20 22.02
C MET A 227 5.87 -0.78 22.02
N LYS A 228 7.06 -0.62 22.63
CA LYS A 228 7.88 0.58 22.49
C LYS A 228 8.99 0.33 21.49
N VAL A 229 9.10 1.21 20.49
CA VAL A 229 10.19 1.14 19.50
C VAL A 229 10.93 2.46 19.46
N GLU A 230 12.22 2.42 19.75
CA GLU A 230 13.10 3.59 19.61
C GLU A 230 13.77 3.53 18.24
N VAL A 231 13.69 4.62 17.48
CA VAL A 231 14.20 4.68 16.12
C VAL A 231 15.19 5.83 15.97
N GLU A 232 16.38 5.51 15.49
CA GLU A 232 17.43 6.49 15.18
C GLU A 232 17.66 6.56 13.67
N TYR A 233 17.76 7.78 13.14
CA TYR A 233 18.06 8.07 11.74
C TYR A 233 19.36 8.87 11.66
N LYS A 234 20.34 8.35 10.90
CA LYS A 234 21.66 8.97 10.72
C LYS A 234 22.03 9.01 9.24
N TRP A 235 22.15 10.21 8.69
CA TRP A 235 22.64 10.44 7.34
C TRP A 235 24.16 10.54 7.32
N LYS A 236 24.78 9.81 6.39
CA LYS A 236 26.20 9.91 6.06
C LYS A 236 26.33 10.60 4.71
N GLY A 237 26.12 11.92 4.74
CA GLY A 237 25.94 12.73 3.55
C GLY A 237 24.64 12.40 2.80
N LYS A 238 24.48 12.91 1.57
CA LYS A 238 23.24 12.74 0.78
C LYS A 238 23.01 11.33 0.21
N ASN A 239 24.02 10.46 0.25
CA ASN A 239 24.02 9.18 -0.46
C ASN A 239 23.91 7.98 0.47
N LYS A 240 23.82 8.18 1.78
CA LYS A 240 23.74 7.07 2.73
C LYS A 240 22.88 7.45 3.94
N LEU A 241 21.95 6.57 4.28
CA LEU A 241 21.10 6.67 5.47
C LEU A 241 21.21 5.36 6.25
N GLU A 242 21.44 5.48 7.55
CA GLU A 242 21.40 4.38 8.50
C GLU A 242 20.23 4.60 9.44
N ILE A 243 19.39 3.57 9.60
CA ILE A 243 18.26 3.57 10.52
C ILE A 243 18.46 2.39 11.48
N VAL A 244 18.27 2.63 12.77
CA VAL A 244 18.28 1.58 13.79
C VAL A 244 16.95 1.61 14.52
N GLN A 245 16.29 0.46 14.64
CA GLN A 245 15.05 0.27 15.38
C GLN A 245 15.32 -0.68 16.55
N TYR A 246 15.14 -0.18 17.77
CA TYR A 246 15.31 -0.93 19.01
C TYR A 246 13.95 -1.40 19.50
N PHE A 247 13.82 -2.70 19.70
CA PHE A 247 12.65 -3.38 20.25
C PHE A 247 13.04 -4.04 21.57
N ASP A 248 12.05 -4.37 22.41
CA ASP A 248 12.29 -5.10 23.66
C ASP A 248 12.87 -6.51 23.44
N GLY A 249 12.73 -7.08 22.23
CA GLY A 249 13.21 -8.42 21.85
C GLY A 249 14.31 -8.44 20.78
N GLY A 250 14.98 -7.31 20.54
CA GLY A 250 16.10 -7.25 19.60
C GLY A 250 16.21 -5.93 18.83
N VAL A 251 17.08 -5.92 17.81
CA VAL A 251 17.40 -4.72 17.03
C VAL A 251 17.32 -5.00 15.54
N THR A 252 16.73 -4.06 14.80
CA THR A 252 16.75 -4.06 13.34
C THR A 252 17.56 -2.89 12.80
N TYR A 253 18.46 -3.17 11.85
CA TYR A 253 19.28 -2.18 11.17
C TYR A 253 18.87 -2.09 9.71
N TYR A 254 18.70 -0.87 9.21
CA TYR A 254 18.55 -0.59 7.79
C TYR A 254 19.67 0.32 7.32
N THR A 255 20.40 -0.08 6.29
CA THR A 255 21.41 0.76 5.65
C THR A 255 21.05 0.97 4.18
N PHE A 256 20.66 2.19 3.85
CA PHE A 256 20.41 2.64 2.49
C PHE A 256 21.68 3.26 1.92
N VAL A 257 22.07 2.86 0.72
CA VAL A 257 23.20 3.43 -0.01
C VAL A 257 22.76 3.72 -1.44
N ASN A 258 22.76 5.00 -1.81
CA ASN A 258 22.55 5.41 -3.18
C ASN A 258 23.81 5.11 -4.00
N GLN A 259 23.66 4.36 -5.07
CA GLN A 259 24.69 4.04 -6.05
C GLN A 259 24.11 4.40 -7.41
N GLU A 260 24.71 5.33 -8.15
CA GLU A 260 24.27 5.82 -9.47
C GLU A 260 23.10 5.04 -10.12
N ASN A 261 21.91 5.67 -10.16
CA ASN A 261 20.64 5.13 -10.66
C ASN A 261 20.05 3.92 -9.89
N ARG A 262 20.50 3.60 -8.68
CA ARG A 262 19.90 2.58 -7.82
C ARG A 262 20.09 2.84 -6.33
N THR A 263 19.21 2.29 -5.50
CA THR A 263 19.40 2.26 -4.06
C THR A 263 19.66 0.83 -3.59
N LYS A 264 20.77 0.63 -2.87
CA LYS A 264 21.03 -0.61 -2.14
C LYS A 264 20.45 -0.48 -0.73
N LEU A 265 19.63 -1.44 -0.32
CA LEU A 265 19.17 -1.59 1.06
C LEU A 265 19.84 -2.83 1.65
N ILE A 266 20.43 -2.67 2.83
CA ILE A 266 20.89 -3.77 3.67
C ILE A 266 20.02 -3.77 4.92
N THR A 267 19.28 -4.84 5.14
CA THR A 267 18.49 -5.04 6.35
C THR A 267 19.19 -6.10 7.19
N LYS A 268 19.40 -5.83 8.47
CA LYS A 268 19.91 -6.80 9.44
C LYS A 268 18.93 -6.91 10.60
N LEU A 269 18.41 -8.10 10.85
CA LEU A 269 17.61 -8.45 12.00
C LEU A 269 18.50 -9.17 13.01
N SER A 270 18.55 -8.66 14.25
CA SER A 270 19.32 -9.22 15.35
C SER A 270 18.41 -9.43 16.56
N PRO A 271 17.79 -10.62 16.70
CA PRO A 271 16.99 -10.97 17.88
C PRO A 271 17.87 -11.13 19.13
N ASP A 272 17.34 -10.74 20.29
CA ASP A 272 17.98 -10.92 21.61
C ASP A 272 17.73 -12.32 22.21
#